data_AF-A0A2E7QS02-F1
#
_entry.id   AF-A0A2E7QS02-F1
#
_cell.length_a   1.000
_cell.length_b   1.000
_cell.length_c   1.000
_cell.angle_alpha   90.00
_cell.angle_beta   90.00
_cell.angle_gamma   90.00
#
_symmetry.space_group_name_H-M   'P 1'
#
loop_
_entity.id
_entity.type
_entity.pdbx_description
1 polymer ?
#
loop_
_entity_poly.entity_id
_entity_poly.type
_entity_poly.pdbx_seq_one_letter_code
_entity_poly.pdbx_strand_id
1 'polypeptide(L)'
;MNRSHLRINQFIGIVIGLVGTLMTANFWPEIRNTIGGWGGAILWGVALGGIFGSVGHLNTIGKFVTKSNNRLINSIVGLLLPFATIAILLILMNIDVFS
;
A
#
# COMPACT_ATOMS: atom_id res chain seq x y z
N MET A 1 2.24 18.35 -12.04
CA MET A 1 1.06 17.44 -12.10
C MET A 1 -0.10 18.15 -11.42
N ASN A 2 -1.28 18.22 -12.06
CA ASN A 2 -2.43 18.93 -11.50
C ASN A 2 -2.98 18.18 -10.28
N ARG A 3 -3.31 18.88 -9.19
CA ARG A 3 -3.82 18.28 -7.94
C ARG A 3 -5.13 17.51 -8.17
N SER A 4 -5.95 17.95 -9.13
CA SER A 4 -7.18 17.26 -9.53
C SER A 4 -6.91 15.87 -10.11
N HIS A 5 -5.93 15.76 -11.03
CA HIS A 5 -5.52 14.48 -11.62
C HIS A 5 -4.96 13.51 -10.57
N LEU A 6 -4.21 14.01 -9.58
CA LEU A 6 -3.72 13.16 -8.49
C LEU A 6 -4.88 12.60 -7.66
N ARG A 7 -5.87 13.42 -7.31
CA ARG A 7 -7.05 12.98 -6.55
C ARG A 7 -7.87 11.94 -7.31
N ILE A 8 -8.01 12.13 -8.63
CA ILE A 8 -8.70 11.16 -9.50
C ILE A 8 -7.92 9.83 -9.53
N ASN A 9 -6.60 9.87 -9.69
CA ASN A 9 -5.79 8.66 -9.69
C ASN A 9 -5.82 7.93 -8.33
N GLN A 10 -5.83 8.69 -7.23
CA GLN A 10 -6.00 8.13 -5.88
C GLN A 10 -7.37 7.50 -5.69
N PHE A 11 -8.44 8.16 -6.16
CA PHE A 11 -9.78 7.62 -6.10
C PHE A 11 -9.91 6.32 -6.91
N ILE A 12 -9.44 6.32 -8.16
CA ILE A 12 -9.41 5.13 -9.01
C ILE A 12 -8.60 4.02 -8.36
N GLY A 13 -7.43 4.36 -7.81
CA GLY A 13 -6.59 3.43 -7.08
C GLY A 13 -7.32 2.79 -5.90
N ILE A 14 -8.00 3.58 -5.07
CA ILE A 14 -8.83 3.11 -3.94
C ILE A 14 -9.93 2.18 -4.41
N VAL A 15 -10.65 2.52 -5.49
CA VAL A 15 -11.71 1.68 -6.06
C VAL A 15 -11.15 0.34 -6.53
N ILE A 16 -10.04 0.34 -7.27
CA ILE A 16 -9.40 -0.89 -7.75
C ILE A 16 -8.88 -1.72 -6.56
N GLY A 17 -8.25 -1.07 -5.58
CA GLY A 17 -7.75 -1.72 -4.37
C GLY A 17 -8.87 -2.39 -3.57
N LEU A 18 -10.00 -1.70 -3.40
CA LEU A 18 -11.21 -2.24 -2.76
C LEU A 18 -11.77 -3.45 -3.51
N VAL A 19 -11.94 -3.36 -4.83
CA VAL A 19 -12.44 -4.49 -5.63
C VAL A 19 -11.48 -5.68 -5.48
N GLY A 20 -10.18 -5.44 -5.60
CA GLY A 20 -9.17 -6.49 -5.45
C GLY A 20 -9.21 -7.17 -4.08
N THR A 21 -9.20 -6.40 -2.99
CA THR A 21 -9.21 -7.01 -1.64
C THR A 21 -10.54 -7.65 -1.30
N LEU A 22 -11.67 -7.13 -1.77
CA LEU A 22 -12.98 -7.77 -1.59
C LEU A 22 -13.06 -9.09 -2.36
N MET A 23 -12.54 -9.14 -3.59
CA MET A 23 -12.42 -10.39 -4.34
C MET A 23 -11.53 -11.39 -3.60
N THR A 24 -10.33 -10.99 -3.18
CA THR A 24 -9.41 -11.85 -2.42
C THR A 24 -10.06 -12.36 -1.13
N ALA A 25 -10.74 -11.49 -0.37
CA ALA A 25 -11.42 -11.87 0.87
C ALA A 25 -12.62 -12.79 0.63
N ASN A 26 -13.25 -12.71 -0.54
CA ASN A 26 -14.36 -13.58 -0.94
C ASN A 26 -13.87 -14.98 -1.35
N PHE A 27 -12.80 -15.04 -2.16
CA PHE A 27 -12.24 -16.31 -2.64
C PHE A 27 -11.33 -17.01 -1.62
N TRP A 28 -10.72 -16.24 -0.71
CA TRP A 28 -9.83 -16.74 0.34
C TRP A 28 -10.32 -16.33 1.73
N PRO A 29 -11.25 -17.11 2.33
CA PRO A 29 -11.80 -16.82 3.66
C PRO A 29 -10.72 -16.78 4.76
N GLU A 30 -9.64 -17.54 4.60
CA GLU A 30 -8.49 -17.55 5.52
C GLU A 30 -7.86 -16.16 5.62
N ILE A 31 -7.56 -15.54 4.46
CA ILE A 31 -6.99 -14.18 4.40
C ILE A 31 -7.94 -13.19 5.06
N ARG A 32 -9.25 -13.28 4.75
CA ARG A 32 -10.28 -12.42 5.35
C ARG A 32 -10.27 -12.53 6.88
N ASN A 33 -10.17 -13.73 7.43
CA ASN A 33 -10.18 -13.94 8.87
C ASN A 33 -8.91 -13.38 9.52
N THR A 34 -7.74 -13.55 8.90
CA THR A 34 -6.46 -13.02 9.41
C THR A 34 -6.41 -11.49 9.43
N ILE A 35 -7.03 -10.82 8.44
CA ILE A 35 -6.97 -9.36 8.34
C ILE A 35 -8.06 -8.62 9.15
N GLY A 36 -8.87 -9.33 9.95
CA GLY A 36 -9.94 -8.73 10.76
C GLY A 36 -11.32 -8.71 10.10
N GLY A 37 -11.61 -9.70 9.25
CA GLY A 37 -12.90 -9.85 8.60
C GLY A 37 -13.13 -8.89 7.42
N TRP A 38 -14.39 -8.61 7.13
CA TRP A 38 -14.77 -7.68 6.05
C TRP A 38 -14.32 -6.24 6.30
N GLY A 39 -14.35 -5.78 7.56
CA GLY A 39 -13.84 -4.46 7.94
C GLY A 39 -12.33 -4.34 7.63
N GLY A 40 -11.58 -5.38 7.97
CA GLY A 40 -10.17 -5.52 7.60
C GLY A 40 -9.92 -5.47 6.10
N ALA A 41 -10.65 -6.28 5.32
CA ALA A 41 -10.52 -6.33 3.87
C ALA A 41 -10.78 -4.96 3.20
N ILE A 42 -11.75 -4.21 3.70
CA ILE A 42 -12.07 -2.85 3.23
C ILE A 42 -10.91 -1.89 3.55
N LEU A 43 -10.41 -1.89 4.79
CA LEU A 43 -9.31 -1.02 5.21
C LEU A 43 -8.03 -1.31 4.42
N TRP A 44 -7.69 -2.59 4.23
CA TRP A 44 -6.55 -3.00 3.40
C TRP A 44 -6.74 -2.61 1.93
N GLY A 45 -7.96 -2.73 1.39
CA GLY A 45 -8.27 -2.32 0.02
C GLY A 45 -8.09 -0.83 -0.22
N VAL A 46 -8.60 -0.01 0.71
CA VAL A 46 -8.42 1.44 0.67
C VAL A 46 -6.95 1.82 0.83
N ALA A 47 -6.23 1.17 1.75
CA ALA A 47 -4.81 1.46 2.00
C ALA A 47 -3.95 1.12 0.78
N LEU A 48 -4.06 -0.10 0.25
CA LEU A 48 -3.31 -0.53 -0.93
C LEU A 48 -3.69 0.31 -2.14
N GLY A 49 -4.98 0.51 -2.38
CA GLY A 49 -5.49 1.30 -3.49
C GLY A 49 -5.04 2.77 -3.44
N GLY A 50 -5.05 3.38 -2.25
CA GLY A 50 -4.54 4.74 -2.04
C GLY A 50 -3.04 4.86 -2.30
N ILE A 51 -2.26 3.87 -1.87
CA ILE A 51 -0.81 3.80 -2.14
C ILE A 51 -0.55 3.68 -3.65
N PHE A 52 -1.17 2.73 -4.34
CA PHE A 52 -0.99 2.54 -5.78
C PHE A 52 -1.57 3.70 -6.62
N GLY A 53 -2.66 4.31 -6.19
CA GLY A 53 -3.20 5.53 -6.84
C GLY A 53 -2.31 6.76 -6.66
N SER A 54 -1.38 6.72 -5.70
CA SER A 54 -0.45 7.81 -5.38
C SER A 54 0.96 7.64 -5.96
N VAL A 55 1.18 6.74 -6.93
CA VAL A 55 2.51 6.42 -7.53
C VAL A 55 3.34 7.65 -7.92
N GLY A 56 2.71 8.76 -8.32
CA GLY A 56 3.41 10.02 -8.57
C GLY A 56 4.14 10.62 -7.35
N HIS A 57 3.62 10.41 -6.14
CA HIS A 57 4.24 10.80 -4.87
C HIS A 57 5.23 9.74 -4.35
N LEU A 58 5.04 8.47 -4.69
CA LEU A 58 6.01 7.40 -4.38
C LEU A 58 7.38 7.70 -4.99
N ASN A 59 7.42 8.22 -6.23
CA ASN A 59 8.67 8.69 -6.83
C ASN A 59 9.36 9.79 -6.00
N THR A 60 8.60 10.74 -5.46
CA THR A 60 9.18 11.83 -4.64
C THR A 60 9.74 11.28 -3.33
N ILE A 61 9.01 10.37 -2.68
CA ILE A 61 9.42 9.71 -1.45
C ILE A 61 10.66 8.85 -1.70
N GLY A 62 10.68 8.03 -2.75
CA GLY A 62 11.85 7.21 -3.05
C GLY A 62 13.04 8.05 -3.51
N LYS A 63 12.84 9.16 -4.23
CA LYS A 63 13.94 10.09 -4.58
C LYS A 63 14.62 10.67 -3.33
N PHE A 64 13.85 10.93 -2.28
CA PHE A 64 14.41 11.40 -1.01
C PHE A 64 15.37 10.38 -0.39
N VAL A 65 15.08 9.08 -0.56
CA VAL A 65 15.88 7.99 0.02
C VAL A 65 17.01 7.54 -0.89
N THR A 66 16.76 7.33 -2.17
CA THR A 66 17.76 6.84 -3.13
C THR A 66 18.73 7.93 -3.60
N LYS A 67 18.34 9.21 -3.49
CA LYS A 67 19.03 10.37 -4.08
C LYS A 67 19.33 10.22 -5.58
N SER A 68 18.59 9.33 -6.26
CA SER A 68 18.77 9.00 -7.68
C SER A 68 17.79 9.78 -8.56
N ASN A 69 18.18 10.03 -9.81
CA ASN A 69 17.28 10.59 -10.83
C ASN A 69 16.47 9.51 -11.57
N ASN A 70 16.61 8.22 -11.21
CA ASN A 70 15.87 7.15 -11.85
C ASN A 70 14.44 7.02 -11.28
N ARG A 71 13.44 7.41 -12.08
CA ARG A 71 12.02 7.41 -11.70
C ARG A 71 11.47 6.04 -11.32
N LEU A 72 11.92 4.97 -11.98
CA LEU A 72 11.44 3.60 -11.69
C LEU A 72 11.94 3.13 -10.34
N ILE A 73 13.26 3.25 -10.10
CA ILE A 73 13.88 2.88 -8.82
C ILE A 73 13.24 3.67 -7.68
N ASN A 74 13.04 4.98 -7.87
CA ASN A 74 12.42 5.83 -6.86
C ASN A 74 10.96 5.45 -6.59
N SER A 75 10.18 5.10 -7.61
CA SER A 75 8.79 4.67 -7.39
C SER A 75 8.71 3.34 -6.64
N ILE A 76 9.60 2.40 -6.95
CA ILE A 76 9.70 1.10 -6.26
C ILE A 76 10.14 1.29 -4.81
N VAL A 77 11.19 2.09 -4.56
CA VAL A 77 11.67 2.36 -3.21
C VAL A 77 10.61 3.09 -2.39
N GLY A 78 9.94 4.08 -2.98
CA GLY A 78 8.82 4.78 -2.32
C GLY A 78 7.65 3.86 -2.00
N LEU A 79 7.36 2.88 -2.86
CA LEU A 79 6.33 1.86 -2.63
C LEU A 79 6.72 0.90 -1.49
N LEU A 80 7.98 0.48 -1.43
CA LEU A 80 8.47 -0.49 -0.44
C LEU A 80 8.70 0.12 0.94
N LEU A 81 8.89 1.44 1.02
CA LEU A 81 9.23 2.15 2.26
C LEU A 81 8.24 1.92 3.42
N PRO A 82 6.90 2.01 3.21
CA PRO A 82 5.93 1.72 4.26
C PRO A 82 6.05 0.29 4.77
N PHE A 83 6.24 -0.69 3.87
CA PHE A 83 6.40 -2.10 4.24
C PHE A 83 7.69 -2.36 5.01
N ALA A 84 8.81 -1.75 4.59
CA ALA A 84 10.08 -1.83 5.30
C ALA A 84 9.97 -1.22 6.72
N THR A 85 9.25 -0.09 6.85
CA THR A 85 9.02 0.57 8.14
C THR A 85 8.19 -0.31 9.07
N ILE A 86 7.12 -0.93 8.56
CA ILE A 86 6.29 -1.88 9.32
C ILE A 86 7.12 -3.09 9.75
N ALA A 87 7.93 -3.66 8.86
CA ALA A 87 8.79 -4.80 9.18
C ALA A 87 9.78 -4.47 10.30
N ILE A 88 10.44 -3.30 10.23
CA ILE A 88 11.34 -2.83 11.29
C ILE A 88 10.60 -2.64 12.61
N LEU A 89 9.40 -2.05 12.59
CA LEU A 89 8.58 -1.87 13.79
C LEU A 89 8.19 -3.21 14.43
N LEU A 90 7.81 -4.20 13.62
CA LEU A 90 7.48 -5.55 14.11
C LEU A 90 8.69 -6.23 14.77
N ILE A 91 9.87 -6.12 14.14
CA ILE A 91 11.13 -6.63 14.71
C ILE A 91 11.45 -5.93 16.04
N LEU A 92 11.33 -4.60 16.10
CA LEU A 92 11.59 -3.82 17.32
C LEU A 92 10.60 -4.12 18.44
N MET A 93 9.33 -4.41 18.11
CA MET A 93 8.31 -4.77 19.09
C MET A 93 8.43 -6.22 19.57
N ASN A 94 9.36 -7.02 19.02
CA ASN A 94 9.53 -8.43 19.33
C ASN A 94 8.22 -9.22 19.21
N ILE A 95 7.35 -8.80 18.28
CA ILE A 95 6.10 -9.48 17.99
C ILE A 95 6.44 -10.57 16.99
N ASP A 96 6.41 -11.82 17.43
CA ASP A 96 6.37 -12.97 16.53
C ASP A 96 5.04 -12.96 15.80
N VAL A 97 5.04 -12.46 14.57
CA VAL A 97 3.84 -12.42 13.69
C VAL A 97 3.39 -13.83 13.28
N PHE A 98 4.16 -14.86 13.65
CA PHE A 98 3.93 -16.27 13.31
C PHE A 98 3.65 -17.17 14.52
N SER A 99 3.47 -16.64 15.75
CA SER A 99 3.12 -17.43 16.94
C SER A 99 1.63 -17.43 17.24
#